data_AF-C8RZQ4-F1
#
_entry.id   AF-C8RZQ4-F1
#
_cell.length_a   1.000
_cell.length_b   1.000
_cell.length_c   1.000
_cell.angle_alpha   90.00
_cell.angle_beta   90.00
_cell.angle_gamma   90.00
#
_symmetry.space_group_name_H-M   'P 1'
#
loop_
_entity.id
_entity.type
_entity.pdbx_description
1 polymer ?
#
loop_
_entity_poly.entity_id
_entity_poly.type
_entity_poly.pdbx_seq_one_letter_code
_entity_poly.pdbx_strand_id
1 'polypeptide(L)'
;MHGKPLSDLIAQGRGLVPADLVLRGGLVFDLITGDLVPGDVAICGDTIVGVFDAYEGVRVIDCTGQVLVPGFIDTHLHIESSCVTPFEFDRCVTPLGITTAICDPHEIANVAGLTGIRYFLEASAHTVMDIRVQLSSCVPSTHMETTGARLEAGDLIPLMDHPRVIGLAEFMNYPGVLAGDAGCMAKLEAFRGRHIDGHSPLLRGRDLNGYIAAGIRTEHEATTYAEGLEKLRKGMRVLIREGSVSKDLHALAPLLTERFAPYLAFCTDDRNPLDIAEHGHIDHMIRTAIALGAEPLAVYRAASLSAAEAFGLKDRGLIAPGKRADIVVIDTLAGCHAARVFAGGVEANAAAFAARQTIPPVARHSVKTARIAPQHFRTPGNRTETPVIGIQPGKIITRHLTYDIAPQDGDKRPDTARDLVKIAVIERHGVNGNRATGFVQGFGLQRGAIGTTVCHDHHNIAVVGADYADMALAANRLAEIEGGFVVTCGGEVLAELALPLAGLMSLEPFEVVRDALMALRAAARSLGVVLEEPFLQLAFLCLPVIPHLKITDFGMVDVDRFEVLP
;
A
#
# COMPACT_ATOMS: atom_id res chain seq x y z
N MET A 1 8.78 4.46 -26.08
CA MET A 1 8.44 5.49 -27.09
C MET A 1 9.64 6.43 -27.22
N HIS A 2 10.08 6.75 -28.44
CA HIS A 2 11.06 7.82 -28.60
C HIS A 2 10.32 9.15 -28.39
N GLY A 3 10.80 9.98 -27.46
CA GLY A 3 10.25 11.31 -27.23
C GLY A 3 10.30 12.18 -28.48
N LYS A 4 9.63 13.34 -28.45
CA LYS A 4 9.70 14.33 -29.53
C LYS A 4 11.17 14.71 -29.80
N PRO A 5 11.56 14.98 -31.06
CA PRO A 5 12.89 15.47 -31.39
C PRO A 5 13.28 16.70 -30.55
N LEU A 6 14.54 16.80 -30.13
CA LEU A 6 15.02 17.96 -29.38
C LEU A 6 14.79 19.29 -30.12
N SER A 7 14.84 19.28 -31.45
CA SER A 7 14.49 20.44 -32.28
C SER A 7 13.07 20.95 -32.02
N ASP A 8 12.12 20.04 -31.82
CA ASP A 8 10.71 20.36 -31.61
C ASP A 8 10.52 20.90 -30.20
N LEU A 9 11.15 20.28 -29.19
CA LEU A 9 11.16 20.77 -27.81
C LEU A 9 11.71 22.20 -27.74
N ILE A 10 12.84 22.45 -28.41
CA ILE A 10 13.48 23.77 -28.45
C ILE A 10 12.60 24.77 -29.19
N ALA A 11 12.03 24.40 -30.35
CA ALA A 11 11.20 25.31 -31.15
C ALA A 11 9.91 25.71 -30.41
N GLN A 12 9.22 24.75 -29.79
CA GLN A 12 8.01 25.02 -28.98
C GLN A 12 8.34 25.78 -27.70
N GLY A 13 9.41 25.39 -26.98
CA GLY A 13 9.84 26.08 -25.75
C GLY A 13 10.27 27.53 -25.98
N ARG A 14 10.85 27.84 -27.16
CA ARG A 14 11.16 29.21 -27.60
C ARG A 14 9.97 29.97 -28.18
N GLY A 15 8.79 29.35 -28.29
CA GLY A 15 7.61 29.95 -28.90
C GLY A 15 7.74 30.25 -30.41
N LEU A 16 8.68 29.59 -31.11
CA LEU A 16 8.85 29.77 -32.57
C LEU A 16 7.72 29.10 -33.37
N VAL A 17 7.13 28.06 -32.78
CA VAL A 17 5.94 27.36 -33.27
C VAL A 17 5.01 27.08 -32.07
N PRO A 18 3.69 26.91 -32.28
CA PRO A 18 2.77 26.59 -31.20
C PRO A 18 3.16 25.30 -30.49
N ALA A 19 3.01 25.26 -29.16
CA ALA A 19 3.20 24.06 -28.37
C ALA A 19 2.08 23.04 -28.65
N ASP A 20 2.31 21.75 -28.38
CA ASP A 20 1.26 20.72 -28.57
C ASP A 20 0.05 21.00 -27.65
N LEU A 21 0.31 21.40 -26.40
CA LEU A 21 -0.68 21.80 -25.41
C LEU A 21 -0.18 23.01 -24.61
N VAL A 22 -1.08 23.97 -24.33
CA VAL A 22 -0.85 25.07 -23.39
C VAL A 22 -1.92 25.06 -22.30
N LEU A 23 -1.49 25.07 -21.04
CA LEU A 23 -2.33 25.38 -19.88
C LEU A 23 -2.21 26.89 -19.62
N ARG A 24 -3.25 27.65 -19.92
CA ARG A 24 -3.20 29.11 -20.03
C ARG A 24 -3.71 29.82 -18.78
N GLY A 25 -3.03 30.86 -18.34
CA GLY A 25 -3.53 31.83 -17.35
C GLY A 25 -3.59 31.36 -15.89
N GLY A 26 -3.04 30.20 -15.56
CA GLY A 26 -2.99 29.70 -14.18
C GLY A 26 -1.87 30.31 -13.33
N LEU A 27 -1.87 29.97 -12.03
CA LEU A 27 -0.80 30.28 -11.08
C LEU A 27 0.04 29.04 -10.83
N VAL A 28 1.28 29.00 -11.32
CA VAL A 28 2.20 27.88 -11.09
C VAL A 28 2.81 28.02 -9.69
N PHE A 29 2.66 26.99 -8.85
CA PHE A 29 3.33 26.96 -7.56
C PHE A 29 4.79 26.52 -7.75
N ASP A 30 5.70 27.49 -7.72
CA ASP A 30 7.12 27.24 -7.88
C ASP A 30 7.71 26.65 -6.59
N LEU A 31 7.98 25.35 -6.61
CA LEU A 31 8.56 24.65 -5.45
C LEU A 31 10.02 25.00 -5.19
N ILE A 32 10.67 25.85 -6.00
CA ILE A 32 12.00 26.38 -5.69
C ILE A 32 11.88 27.59 -4.77
N THR A 33 11.06 28.58 -5.16
CA THR A 33 10.93 29.87 -4.46
C THR A 33 9.85 29.88 -3.38
N GLY A 34 8.80 29.06 -3.53
CA GLY A 34 7.61 29.13 -2.70
C GLY A 34 6.55 30.12 -3.20
N ASP A 35 6.76 30.72 -4.36
CA ASP A 35 5.84 31.72 -4.93
C ASP A 35 4.77 31.08 -5.83
N LEU A 36 3.60 31.72 -5.88
CA LEU A 36 2.60 31.48 -6.93
C LEU A 36 2.88 32.42 -8.09
N VAL A 37 3.44 31.89 -9.17
CA VAL A 37 3.90 32.66 -10.32
C VAL A 37 2.86 32.58 -11.45
N PRO A 38 2.31 33.71 -11.93
CA PRO A 38 1.40 33.70 -13.06
C PRO A 38 2.13 33.36 -14.37
N GLY A 39 1.46 32.61 -15.24
CA GLY A 39 1.96 32.34 -16.59
C GLY A 39 1.40 31.04 -17.15
N ASP A 40 1.66 30.82 -18.43
CA ASP A 40 1.23 29.59 -19.09
C ASP A 40 2.22 28.46 -18.81
N VAL A 41 1.75 27.21 -18.96
CA VAL A 41 2.61 26.04 -19.04
C VAL A 41 2.47 25.43 -20.43
N ALA A 42 3.56 25.45 -21.20
CA ALA A 42 3.62 24.90 -22.55
C ALA A 42 4.22 23.49 -22.54
N ILE A 43 3.58 22.57 -23.27
CA ILE A 43 3.88 21.14 -23.27
C ILE A 43 4.07 20.67 -24.72
N CYS A 44 5.16 19.93 -24.96
CA CYS A 44 5.46 19.23 -26.22
C CYS A 44 5.51 17.72 -25.96
N GLY A 45 4.58 16.96 -26.53
CA GLY A 45 4.40 15.54 -26.20
C GLY A 45 4.17 15.34 -24.70
N ASP A 46 5.13 14.70 -24.03
CA ASP A 46 5.12 14.40 -22.60
C ASP A 46 5.97 15.35 -21.75
N THR A 47 6.56 16.38 -22.37
CA THR A 47 7.59 17.23 -21.76
C THR A 47 7.10 18.66 -21.64
N ILE A 48 7.27 19.27 -20.46
CA ILE A 48 7.10 20.70 -20.24
C ILE A 48 8.24 21.42 -20.98
N VAL A 49 7.92 22.38 -21.83
CA VAL A 49 8.92 23.13 -22.64
C VAL A 49 8.98 24.61 -22.28
N GLY A 50 7.97 25.14 -21.58
CA GLY A 50 7.89 26.55 -21.22
C GLY A 50 6.99 26.80 -20.02
N VAL A 51 7.34 27.80 -19.21
CA VAL A 51 6.63 28.23 -18.00
C VAL A 51 6.82 29.74 -17.81
N PHE A 52 5.93 30.38 -17.04
CA PHE A 52 6.05 31.78 -16.59
C PHE A 52 6.05 32.84 -17.71
N ASP A 53 5.56 32.50 -18.88
CA ASP A 53 5.37 33.42 -20.01
C ASP A 53 4.07 33.07 -20.75
N ALA A 54 3.68 33.87 -21.74
CA ALA A 54 2.55 33.59 -22.61
C ALA A 54 2.97 32.65 -23.76
N TYR A 55 2.17 31.62 -24.02
CA TYR A 55 2.44 30.66 -25.09
C TYR A 55 1.22 30.45 -26.00
N GLU A 56 1.48 30.20 -27.27
CA GLU A 56 0.47 29.67 -28.20
C GLU A 56 0.53 28.15 -28.25
N GLY A 57 -0.64 27.52 -28.36
CA GLY A 57 -0.78 26.06 -28.37
C GLY A 57 -1.74 25.57 -29.45
N VAL A 58 -1.47 24.39 -30.00
CA VAL A 58 -2.41 23.68 -30.90
C VAL A 58 -3.69 23.35 -30.15
N ARG A 59 -3.54 22.90 -28.89
CA ARG A 59 -4.62 22.79 -27.92
C ARG A 59 -4.36 23.75 -26.77
N VAL A 60 -5.38 24.50 -26.37
CA VAL A 60 -5.31 25.42 -25.23
C VAL A 60 -6.37 25.02 -24.21
N ILE A 61 -5.97 24.93 -22.94
CA ILE A 61 -6.86 24.72 -21.80
C ILE A 61 -6.74 25.95 -20.90
N ASP A 62 -7.86 26.63 -20.68
CA ASP A 62 -7.91 27.77 -19.77
C ASP A 62 -7.88 27.28 -18.31
N CYS A 63 -6.90 27.77 -17.56
CA CYS A 63 -6.69 27.53 -16.14
C CYS A 63 -6.74 28.84 -15.34
N THR A 64 -7.34 29.90 -15.88
CA THR A 64 -7.49 31.19 -15.22
C THR A 64 -8.14 31.02 -13.85
N GLY A 65 -7.50 31.58 -12.81
CA GLY A 65 -7.98 31.51 -11.42
C GLY A 65 -7.71 30.18 -10.72
N GLN A 66 -6.99 29.24 -11.35
CA GLN A 66 -6.60 27.96 -10.77
C GLN A 66 -5.10 27.93 -10.44
N VAL A 67 -4.71 27.00 -9.56
CA VAL A 67 -3.31 26.77 -9.20
C VAL A 67 -2.80 25.51 -9.89
N LEU A 68 -1.60 25.58 -10.45
CA LEU A 68 -0.91 24.45 -11.06
C LEU A 68 0.21 23.98 -10.13
N VAL A 69 0.16 22.71 -9.73
CA VAL A 69 1.19 22.05 -8.91
C VAL A 69 1.71 20.81 -9.63
N PRO A 70 2.94 20.34 -9.33
CA PRO A 70 3.43 19.09 -9.91
C PRO A 70 2.53 17.91 -9.53
N GLY A 71 2.47 16.91 -10.40
CA GLY A 71 1.82 15.63 -10.13
C GLY A 71 2.30 14.98 -8.84
N PHE A 72 1.38 14.40 -8.07
CA PHE A 72 1.68 13.76 -6.80
C PHE A 72 2.29 12.37 -7.02
N ILE A 73 3.20 12.02 -6.14
CA ILE A 73 3.90 10.74 -6.15
C ILE A 73 3.57 10.00 -4.85
N ASP A 74 2.90 8.87 -4.98
CA ASP A 74 2.81 7.91 -3.87
C ASP A 74 4.10 7.09 -3.85
N THR A 75 4.89 7.26 -2.80
CA THR A 75 6.24 6.71 -2.70
C THR A 75 6.32 5.26 -2.25
N HIS A 76 5.26 4.72 -1.69
CA HIS A 76 5.23 3.33 -1.24
C HIS A 76 3.79 2.88 -1.05
N LEU A 77 3.37 1.88 -1.82
CA LEU A 77 2.04 1.30 -1.70
C LEU A 77 1.97 -0.13 -2.25
N HIS A 78 0.88 -0.80 -1.91
CA HIS A 78 0.49 -2.10 -2.43
C HIS A 78 -0.84 -1.93 -3.18
N ILE A 79 -0.81 -2.04 -4.52
CA ILE A 79 -2.04 -1.88 -5.31
C ILE A 79 -3.02 -3.00 -4.94
N GLU A 80 -2.52 -4.18 -4.60
CA GLU A 80 -3.33 -5.31 -4.16
C GLU A 80 -4.21 -4.97 -2.96
N SER A 81 -3.74 -4.13 -2.03
CA SER A 81 -4.50 -3.66 -0.87
C SER A 81 -5.64 -2.72 -1.23
N SER A 82 -5.62 -2.16 -2.45
CA SER A 82 -6.78 -1.48 -3.04
C SER A 82 -7.87 -2.43 -3.54
N CYS A 83 -7.67 -3.75 -3.42
CA CYS A 83 -8.62 -4.79 -3.83
C CYS A 83 -9.02 -4.71 -5.32
N VAL A 84 -8.29 -3.95 -6.14
CA VAL A 84 -8.58 -3.76 -7.58
C VAL A 84 -7.29 -3.90 -8.39
N THR A 85 -7.43 -4.21 -9.68
CA THR A 85 -6.28 -4.32 -10.58
C THR A 85 -5.53 -2.98 -10.76
N PRO A 86 -4.26 -2.99 -11.21
CA PRO A 86 -3.52 -1.76 -11.53
C PRO A 86 -4.26 -0.81 -12.49
N PHE A 87 -5.11 -1.35 -13.37
CA PHE A 87 -5.91 -0.54 -14.30
C PHE A 87 -7.01 0.24 -13.61
N GLU A 88 -7.68 -0.36 -12.64
CA GLU A 88 -8.74 0.28 -11.87
C GLU A 88 -8.15 1.19 -10.79
N PHE A 89 -7.00 0.83 -10.21
CA PHE A 89 -6.25 1.72 -9.32
C PHE A 89 -5.86 3.03 -10.03
N ASP A 90 -5.27 2.97 -11.23
CA ASP A 90 -5.00 4.15 -12.08
C ASP A 90 -6.26 4.99 -12.33
N ARG A 91 -7.42 4.36 -12.59
CA ARG A 91 -8.67 5.10 -12.78
C ARG A 91 -9.19 5.73 -11.49
N CYS A 92 -8.90 5.12 -10.35
CA CYS A 92 -9.33 5.56 -9.02
C CYS A 92 -8.52 6.77 -8.53
N VAL A 93 -7.19 6.73 -8.67
CA VAL A 93 -6.30 7.71 -8.01
C VAL A 93 -5.72 8.78 -8.93
N THR A 94 -5.54 8.50 -10.22
CA THR A 94 -4.97 9.48 -11.15
C THR A 94 -5.83 10.76 -11.25
N PRO A 95 -7.17 10.69 -11.28
CA PRO A 95 -8.00 11.90 -11.24
C PRO A 95 -7.89 12.73 -9.95
N LEU A 96 -7.34 12.17 -8.87
CA LEU A 96 -7.10 12.86 -7.60
C LEU A 96 -5.73 13.57 -7.55
N GLY A 97 -4.92 13.46 -8.60
CA GLY A 97 -3.64 14.15 -8.75
C GLY A 97 -2.42 13.25 -8.71
N ILE A 98 -2.60 11.93 -8.52
CA ILE A 98 -1.49 10.97 -8.44
C ILE A 98 -1.04 10.60 -9.86
N THR A 99 0.12 11.08 -10.27
CA THR A 99 0.67 10.82 -11.61
C THR A 99 1.74 9.76 -11.60
N THR A 100 2.25 9.39 -10.43
CA THR A 100 3.24 8.34 -10.22
C THR A 100 2.94 7.53 -8.96
N ALA A 101 3.04 6.23 -9.06
CA ALA A 101 2.89 5.28 -7.97
C ALA A 101 4.12 4.37 -7.92
N ILE A 102 4.76 4.26 -6.77
CA ILE A 102 5.87 3.31 -6.53
C ILE A 102 5.29 2.15 -5.74
N CYS A 103 5.10 1.03 -6.45
CA CYS A 103 4.39 -0.13 -5.96
C CYS A 103 5.36 -1.27 -5.65
N ASP A 104 5.18 -1.89 -4.48
CA ASP A 104 5.70 -3.22 -4.19
C ASP A 104 4.57 -4.25 -4.40
N PRO A 105 4.67 -5.14 -5.41
CA PRO A 105 3.69 -6.18 -5.65
C PRO A 105 3.96 -7.42 -4.76
N HIS A 106 4.40 -7.24 -3.51
CA HIS A 106 4.79 -8.36 -2.65
C HIS A 106 3.60 -9.25 -2.33
N GLU A 107 2.38 -8.72 -2.40
CA GLU A 107 1.18 -9.47 -2.01
C GLU A 107 0.94 -10.58 -3.04
N ILE A 108 0.85 -10.18 -4.32
CA ILE A 108 0.72 -11.16 -5.40
C ILE A 108 1.99 -12.00 -5.57
N ALA A 109 3.17 -11.46 -5.24
CA ALA A 109 4.41 -12.22 -5.27
C ALA A 109 4.40 -13.36 -4.24
N ASN A 110 3.87 -13.15 -3.03
CA ASN A 110 3.69 -14.21 -2.04
C ASN A 110 2.73 -15.31 -2.49
N VAL A 111 1.73 -14.98 -3.31
CA VAL A 111 0.78 -15.96 -3.85
C VAL A 111 1.30 -16.67 -5.11
N ALA A 112 1.95 -15.95 -6.02
CA ALA A 112 2.20 -16.40 -7.40
C ALA A 112 3.65 -16.20 -7.88
N GLY A 113 4.54 -15.71 -7.04
CA GLY A 113 5.96 -15.51 -7.33
C GLY A 113 6.19 -14.58 -8.52
N LEU A 114 7.12 -14.99 -9.40
CA LEU A 114 7.46 -14.22 -10.60
C LEU A 114 6.28 -14.00 -11.56
N THR A 115 5.25 -14.85 -11.53
CA THR A 115 4.03 -14.63 -12.33
C THR A 115 3.31 -13.36 -11.90
N GLY A 116 3.21 -13.12 -10.59
CA GLY A 116 2.61 -11.91 -10.02
C GLY A 116 3.43 -10.65 -10.36
N ILE A 117 4.74 -10.71 -10.15
CA ILE A 117 5.65 -9.59 -10.48
C ILE A 117 5.57 -9.24 -11.98
N ARG A 118 5.60 -10.24 -12.86
CA ARG A 118 5.50 -10.01 -14.32
C ARG A 118 4.17 -9.39 -14.72
N TYR A 119 3.06 -9.78 -14.10
CA TYR A 119 1.76 -9.16 -14.32
C TYR A 119 1.79 -7.66 -14.01
N PHE A 120 2.41 -7.24 -12.89
CA PHE A 120 2.56 -5.83 -12.55
C PHE A 120 3.49 -5.08 -13.50
N LEU A 121 4.61 -5.68 -13.91
CA LEU A 121 5.52 -5.09 -14.89
C LEU A 121 4.87 -4.87 -16.25
N GLU A 122 3.99 -5.78 -16.67
CA GLU A 122 3.24 -5.65 -17.91
C GLU A 122 2.08 -4.66 -17.77
N ALA A 123 1.27 -4.74 -16.71
CA ALA A 123 0.16 -3.82 -16.48
C ALA A 123 0.61 -2.36 -16.37
N SER A 124 1.71 -2.09 -15.63
CA SER A 124 2.31 -0.76 -15.50
C SER A 124 2.78 -0.16 -16.84
N ALA A 125 2.98 -0.98 -17.88
CA ALA A 125 3.31 -0.48 -19.20
C ALA A 125 2.15 0.24 -19.90
N HIS A 126 0.91 0.01 -19.44
CA HIS A 126 -0.31 0.40 -20.12
C HIS A 126 -1.18 1.41 -19.37
N THR A 127 -0.80 1.83 -18.16
CA THR A 127 -1.53 2.83 -17.36
C THR A 127 -1.32 4.27 -17.86
N VAL A 128 -2.25 5.17 -17.51
CA VAL A 128 -2.15 6.62 -17.74
C VAL A 128 -1.11 7.21 -16.78
N MET A 129 -1.24 6.94 -15.48
CA MET A 129 -0.15 7.23 -14.54
C MET A 129 1.08 6.36 -14.78
N ASP A 130 2.23 6.80 -14.26
CA ASP A 130 3.46 6.03 -14.29
C ASP A 130 3.58 5.16 -13.04
N ILE A 131 3.27 3.88 -13.16
CA ILE A 131 3.53 2.89 -12.11
C ILE A 131 4.98 2.42 -12.23
N ARG A 132 5.75 2.55 -11.14
CA ARG A 132 7.07 1.97 -10.96
C ARG A 132 6.99 0.82 -9.99
N VAL A 133 7.74 -0.25 -10.29
CA VAL A 133 7.72 -1.49 -9.52
C VAL A 133 9.02 -1.61 -8.72
N GLN A 134 8.89 -1.85 -7.44
CA GLN A 134 9.97 -2.35 -6.60
C GLN A 134 9.90 -3.88 -6.60
N LEU A 135 11.04 -4.56 -6.72
CA LEU A 135 11.04 -6.02 -6.72
C LEU A 135 10.89 -6.55 -5.29
N SER A 136 9.87 -7.36 -5.05
CA SER A 136 9.48 -7.83 -3.72
C SER A 136 10.60 -8.57 -3.00
N SER A 137 11.00 -8.07 -1.84
CA SER A 137 12.24 -8.48 -1.17
C SER A 137 12.06 -9.67 -0.24
N CYS A 138 10.89 -9.82 0.39
CA CYS A 138 10.62 -10.77 1.46
C CYS A 138 9.43 -11.70 1.10
N VAL A 139 9.70 -12.68 0.23
CA VAL A 139 8.73 -13.70 -0.18
C VAL A 139 9.30 -15.10 0.12
N PRO A 140 8.88 -15.78 1.20
CA PRO A 140 8.01 -15.31 2.29
C PRO A 140 8.67 -14.23 3.17
N SER A 141 7.87 -13.59 4.03
CA SER A 141 8.34 -12.59 5.01
C SER A 141 9.20 -13.25 6.11
N THR A 142 8.83 -14.47 6.51
CA THR A 142 9.54 -15.26 7.53
C THR A 142 9.58 -16.76 7.19
N HIS A 143 10.28 -17.55 8.01
CA HIS A 143 10.25 -19.01 7.94
C HIS A 143 9.09 -19.64 8.74
N MET A 144 8.28 -18.82 9.41
CA MET A 144 7.22 -19.24 10.34
C MET A 144 5.83 -19.27 9.69
N GLU A 145 5.79 -19.28 8.36
CA GLU A 145 4.56 -19.18 7.56
C GLU A 145 4.68 -19.96 6.25
N THR A 146 3.53 -20.30 5.68
CA THR A 146 3.43 -20.96 4.37
C THR A 146 2.86 -20.02 3.32
N THR A 147 3.60 -19.82 2.23
CA THR A 147 3.25 -18.97 1.11
C THR A 147 3.10 -19.75 -0.20
N GLY A 148 2.49 -19.14 -1.21
CA GLY A 148 2.33 -19.73 -2.54
C GLY A 148 3.61 -19.73 -3.37
N ALA A 149 4.59 -18.89 -2.99
CA ALA A 149 5.89 -18.81 -3.64
C ALA A 149 7.03 -18.47 -2.67
N ARG A 150 8.25 -18.72 -3.13
CA ARG A 150 9.50 -18.29 -2.52
C ARG A 150 10.34 -17.61 -3.60
N LEU A 151 10.91 -16.44 -3.30
CA LEU A 151 11.78 -15.70 -4.21
C LEU A 151 13.16 -15.55 -3.60
N GLU A 152 14.17 -16.01 -4.33
CA GLU A 152 15.58 -15.85 -4.01
C GLU A 152 16.20 -14.73 -4.86
N ALA A 153 17.42 -14.30 -4.52
CA ALA A 153 18.12 -13.26 -5.29
C ALA A 153 18.22 -13.60 -6.80
N GLY A 154 18.45 -14.88 -7.12
CA GLY A 154 18.54 -15.37 -8.50
C GLY A 154 17.26 -15.20 -9.32
N ASP A 155 16.09 -15.15 -8.67
CA ASP A 155 14.80 -14.95 -9.33
C ASP A 155 14.56 -13.47 -9.68
N LEU A 156 15.07 -12.57 -8.83
CA LEU A 156 14.88 -11.12 -8.95
C LEU A 156 15.90 -10.45 -9.89
N ILE A 157 17.14 -10.95 -9.90
CA ILE A 157 18.23 -10.39 -10.71
C ILE A 157 17.86 -10.20 -12.19
N PRO A 158 17.21 -11.18 -12.86
CA PRO A 158 16.82 -11.03 -14.27
C PRO A 158 15.84 -9.89 -14.57
N LEU A 159 15.16 -9.36 -13.54
CA LEU A 159 14.18 -8.29 -13.68
C LEU A 159 14.73 -6.90 -13.36
N MET A 160 15.93 -6.79 -12.76
CA MET A 160 16.41 -5.54 -12.17
C MET A 160 16.62 -4.38 -13.17
N ASP A 161 16.80 -4.69 -14.45
CA ASP A 161 16.99 -3.72 -15.54
C ASP A 161 15.72 -3.51 -16.39
N HIS A 162 14.59 -4.08 -15.96
CA HIS A 162 13.32 -3.81 -16.61
C HIS A 162 12.97 -2.31 -16.53
N PRO A 163 12.48 -1.66 -17.59
CA PRO A 163 12.26 -0.20 -17.60
C PRO A 163 11.29 0.34 -16.53
N ARG A 164 10.42 -0.53 -16.00
CA ARG A 164 9.47 -0.20 -14.92
C ARG A 164 10.02 -0.48 -13.52
N VAL A 165 11.13 -1.22 -13.39
CA VAL A 165 11.75 -1.53 -12.10
C VAL A 165 12.60 -0.36 -11.64
N ILE A 166 12.48 0.01 -10.36
CA ILE A 166 13.27 1.12 -9.79
C ILE A 166 14.14 0.72 -8.58
N GLY A 167 14.06 -0.55 -8.15
CA GLY A 167 14.85 -1.03 -7.01
C GLY A 167 14.30 -2.32 -6.42
N LEU A 168 14.78 -2.60 -5.20
CA LEU A 168 14.30 -3.67 -4.34
C LEU A 168 13.32 -3.07 -3.33
N ALA A 169 12.22 -3.78 -3.12
CA ALA A 169 11.16 -3.32 -2.27
C ALA A 169 11.49 -3.46 -0.79
N GLU A 170 10.51 -3.14 0.05
CA GLU A 170 10.72 -2.95 1.48
C GLU A 170 11.35 -4.17 2.15
N PHE A 171 12.44 -3.97 2.90
CA PHE A 171 13.17 -5.07 3.51
C PHE A 171 12.70 -5.33 4.94
N MET A 172 11.49 -5.88 5.06
CA MET A 172 10.80 -6.11 6.34
C MET A 172 11.44 -7.18 7.25
N ASN A 173 12.18 -8.15 6.68
CA ASN A 173 12.98 -9.08 7.49
C ASN A 173 14.27 -8.40 8.01
N TYR A 174 14.11 -7.27 8.69
CA TYR A 174 15.20 -6.57 9.36
C TYR A 174 15.92 -7.46 10.41
N PRO A 175 15.28 -8.41 11.12
CA PRO A 175 16.01 -9.32 12.00
C PRO A 175 17.02 -10.17 11.23
N GLY A 176 16.62 -10.71 10.06
CA GLY A 176 17.50 -11.45 9.15
C GLY A 176 18.64 -10.60 8.62
N VAL A 177 18.38 -9.32 8.29
CA VAL A 177 19.44 -8.37 7.89
C VAL A 177 20.48 -8.21 8.99
N LEU A 178 20.05 -7.96 10.24
CA LEU A 178 20.95 -7.74 11.37
C LEU A 178 21.70 -9.00 11.80
N ALA A 179 21.08 -10.15 11.63
CA ALA A 179 21.71 -11.45 11.89
C ALA A 179 22.67 -11.91 10.77
N GLY A 180 22.70 -11.21 9.62
CA GLY A 180 23.50 -11.62 8.47
C GLY A 180 22.98 -12.88 7.79
N ASP A 181 21.66 -13.09 7.77
CA ASP A 181 21.03 -14.22 7.09
C ASP A 181 21.47 -14.31 5.62
N ALA A 182 21.82 -15.51 5.17
CA ALA A 182 22.43 -15.71 3.86
C ALA A 182 21.50 -15.31 2.70
N GLY A 183 20.19 -15.56 2.82
CA GLY A 183 19.21 -15.17 1.81
C GLY A 183 19.01 -13.66 1.76
N CYS A 184 18.96 -13.02 2.94
CA CYS A 184 18.90 -11.57 3.05
C CYS A 184 20.14 -10.90 2.43
N MET A 185 21.33 -11.36 2.80
CA MET A 185 22.60 -10.82 2.29
C MET A 185 22.72 -11.02 0.78
N ALA A 186 22.31 -12.18 0.24
CA ALA A 186 22.35 -12.43 -1.20
C ALA A 186 21.53 -11.40 -2.00
N LYS A 187 20.33 -11.03 -1.51
CA LYS A 187 19.49 -10.00 -2.14
C LYS A 187 20.10 -8.61 -1.99
N LEU A 188 20.55 -8.23 -0.80
CA LEU A 188 21.16 -6.92 -0.56
C LEU A 188 22.44 -6.70 -1.38
N GLU A 189 23.28 -7.74 -1.51
CA GLU A 189 24.48 -7.68 -2.36
C GLU A 189 24.13 -7.57 -3.84
N ALA A 190 23.12 -8.32 -4.31
CA ALA A 190 22.67 -8.26 -5.71
C ALA A 190 22.13 -6.88 -6.11
N PHE A 191 21.54 -6.16 -5.16
CA PHE A 191 20.98 -4.81 -5.36
C PHE A 191 21.86 -3.69 -4.82
N ARG A 192 23.11 -3.98 -4.41
CA ARG A 192 24.03 -2.98 -3.87
C ARG A 192 24.22 -1.82 -4.86
N GLY A 193 23.99 -0.59 -4.37
CA GLY A 193 24.11 0.63 -5.18
C GLY A 193 22.85 0.98 -5.97
N ARG A 194 21.82 0.13 -5.97
CA ARG A 194 20.46 0.47 -6.39
C ARG A 194 19.64 0.94 -5.20
N HIS A 195 18.44 1.44 -5.47
CA HIS A 195 17.49 1.77 -4.43
C HIS A 195 17.00 0.49 -3.73
N ILE A 196 16.93 0.54 -2.39
CA ILE A 196 16.37 -0.51 -1.54
C ILE A 196 15.46 0.16 -0.52
N ASP A 197 14.18 -0.20 -0.56
CA ASP A 197 13.19 0.31 0.37
C ASP A 197 13.34 -0.31 1.77
N GLY A 198 13.03 0.46 2.80
CA GLY A 198 13.12 0.00 4.18
C GLY A 198 11.78 -0.15 4.89
N HIS A 199 11.77 -1.09 5.83
CA HIS A 199 10.69 -1.40 6.75
C HIS A 199 11.34 -1.78 8.08
N SER A 200 11.35 -0.86 9.03
CA SER A 200 12.04 -1.08 10.31
C SER A 200 11.25 -0.55 11.52
N PRO A 201 10.07 -1.11 11.81
CA PRO A 201 9.21 -0.64 12.90
C PRO A 201 9.95 -0.73 14.23
N LEU A 202 9.95 0.36 15.00
CA LEU A 202 10.59 0.47 16.32
C LEU A 202 12.12 0.26 16.34
N LEU A 203 12.77 0.09 15.18
CA LEU A 203 14.20 -0.13 15.10
C LEU A 203 14.98 1.16 15.35
N ARG A 204 15.88 1.14 16.35
CA ARG A 204 16.61 2.33 16.83
C ARG A 204 18.06 2.02 17.18
N GLY A 205 18.84 3.06 17.50
CA GLY A 205 20.17 2.89 18.07
C GLY A 205 21.16 2.19 17.13
N ARG A 206 21.95 1.25 17.65
CA ARG A 206 23.00 0.60 16.85
C ARG A 206 22.43 -0.35 15.81
N ASP A 207 21.30 -0.96 16.07
CA ASP A 207 20.68 -1.90 15.15
C ASP A 207 20.15 -1.15 13.91
N LEU A 208 19.53 0.02 14.11
CA LEU A 208 19.19 0.92 12.99
C LEU A 208 20.43 1.31 12.17
N ASN A 209 21.60 1.49 12.80
CA ASN A 209 22.84 1.76 12.04
C ASN A 209 23.23 0.55 11.18
N GLY A 210 23.09 -0.67 11.69
CA GLY A 210 23.36 -1.90 10.94
C GLY A 210 22.46 -2.04 9.72
N TYR A 211 21.16 -1.81 9.90
CA TYR A 211 20.16 -1.85 8.83
C TYR A 211 20.45 -0.81 7.73
N ILE A 212 20.72 0.45 8.10
CA ILE A 212 21.10 1.49 7.14
C ILE A 212 22.44 1.18 6.48
N ALA A 213 23.43 0.67 7.22
CA ALA A 213 24.74 0.32 6.66
C ALA A 213 24.65 -0.74 5.54
N ALA A 214 23.60 -1.57 5.55
CA ALA A 214 23.35 -2.57 4.53
C ALA A 214 22.89 -2.00 3.17
N GLY A 215 22.61 -0.70 3.07
CA GLY A 215 22.23 -0.03 1.82
C GLY A 215 20.78 0.43 1.75
N ILE A 216 19.99 0.19 2.79
CA ILE A 216 18.57 0.54 2.87
C ILE A 216 18.42 2.03 3.22
N ARG A 217 17.54 2.76 2.52
CA ARG A 217 17.55 4.25 2.54
C ARG A 217 16.22 4.92 2.84
N THR A 218 15.09 4.24 2.68
CA THR A 218 13.76 4.77 3.00
C THR A 218 13.19 4.07 4.22
N GLU A 219 12.15 4.67 4.82
CA GLU A 219 11.36 4.08 5.88
C GLU A 219 9.93 4.61 5.81
N HIS A 220 8.93 3.76 6.02
CA HIS A 220 7.53 4.17 6.21
C HIS A 220 6.92 3.75 7.57
N GLU A 221 7.64 3.00 8.42
CA GLU A 221 7.15 2.43 9.69
C GLU A 221 7.38 3.31 10.94
N ALA A 222 7.72 4.59 10.76
CA ALA A 222 7.88 5.49 11.91
C ALA A 222 6.51 5.89 12.48
N THR A 223 6.23 5.52 13.73
CA THR A 223 4.91 5.80 14.36
C THR A 223 4.95 6.95 15.37
N THR A 224 6.12 7.53 15.60
CA THR A 224 6.31 8.65 16.53
C THR A 224 7.28 9.68 15.99
N TYR A 225 7.10 10.94 16.38
CA TYR A 225 8.03 12.03 16.08
C TYR A 225 9.48 11.67 16.44
N ALA A 226 9.70 11.10 17.63
CA ALA A 226 11.05 10.79 18.10
C ALA A 226 11.73 9.71 17.25
N GLU A 227 10.98 8.71 16.79
CA GLU A 227 11.48 7.67 15.89
C GLU A 227 11.79 8.26 14.51
N GLY A 228 10.83 8.97 13.89
CA GLY A 228 11.02 9.62 12.59
C GLY A 228 12.23 10.57 12.59
N LEU A 229 12.39 11.37 13.66
CA LEU A 229 13.54 12.27 13.79
C LEU A 229 14.88 11.53 13.91
N GLU A 230 14.93 10.37 14.58
CA GLU A 230 16.16 9.58 14.64
C GLU A 230 16.52 9.01 13.25
N LYS A 231 15.53 8.45 12.55
CA LYS A 231 15.74 7.88 11.21
C LYS A 231 16.19 8.95 10.20
N LEU A 232 15.59 10.15 10.24
CA LEU A 232 16.06 11.32 9.49
C LEU A 232 17.50 11.71 9.83
N ARG A 233 17.85 11.79 11.12
CA ARG A 233 19.21 12.15 11.57
C ARG A 233 20.27 11.15 11.14
N LYS A 234 19.88 9.90 10.87
CA LYS A 234 20.76 8.86 10.35
C LYS A 234 20.77 8.79 8.82
N GLY A 235 20.10 9.72 8.15
CA GLY A 235 20.16 9.89 6.71
C GLY A 235 19.15 9.05 5.93
N MET A 236 18.15 8.46 6.59
CA MET A 236 17.02 7.85 5.88
C MET A 236 16.07 8.92 5.37
N ARG A 237 15.40 8.64 4.25
CA ARG A 237 14.20 9.37 3.85
C ARG A 237 13.00 8.77 4.57
N VAL A 238 12.21 9.60 5.24
CA VAL A 238 10.99 9.15 5.92
C VAL A 238 9.80 9.39 5.02
N LEU A 239 9.15 8.30 4.63
CA LEU A 239 7.91 8.27 3.89
C LEU A 239 6.78 8.31 4.93
N ILE A 240 6.13 9.45 5.08
CA ILE A 240 5.05 9.63 6.05
C ILE A 240 3.83 8.89 5.51
N ARG A 241 3.38 7.87 6.25
CA ARG A 241 2.28 6.99 5.89
C ARG A 241 0.93 7.48 6.38
N GLU A 242 -0.08 7.42 5.50
CA GLU A 242 -1.50 7.58 5.87
C GLU A 242 -2.35 6.61 5.03
N GLY A 243 -2.46 5.38 5.52
CA GLY A 243 -3.28 4.30 4.94
C GLY A 243 -4.61 4.10 5.68
N SER A 244 -5.35 3.07 5.28
CA SER A 244 -6.65 2.71 5.85
C SER A 244 -6.57 2.27 7.32
N VAL A 245 -5.52 1.53 7.69
CA VAL A 245 -5.28 1.10 9.09
C VAL A 245 -4.12 1.86 9.73
N SER A 246 -3.04 2.11 8.99
CA SER A 246 -1.83 2.76 9.51
C SER A 246 -1.87 4.27 9.29
N LYS A 247 -2.21 5.03 10.35
CA LYS A 247 -2.41 6.49 10.31
C LYS A 247 -1.31 7.21 11.10
N ASP A 248 -0.19 7.52 10.44
CA ASP A 248 1.03 8.08 11.07
C ASP A 248 1.21 9.59 10.79
N LEU A 249 0.44 10.17 9.86
CA LEU A 249 0.57 11.56 9.43
C LEU A 249 0.49 12.54 10.61
N HIS A 250 -0.46 12.36 11.53
CA HIS A 250 -0.62 13.26 12.67
C HIS A 250 0.60 13.27 13.59
N ALA A 251 1.22 12.11 13.80
CA ALA A 251 2.39 11.99 14.66
C ALA A 251 3.67 12.55 14.01
N LEU A 252 3.75 12.49 12.67
CA LEU A 252 4.91 12.89 11.90
C LEU A 252 4.80 14.28 11.27
N ALA A 253 3.61 14.87 11.17
CA ALA A 253 3.37 16.20 10.60
C ALA A 253 4.30 17.31 11.14
N PRO A 254 4.68 17.33 12.44
CA PRO A 254 5.65 18.31 12.95
C PRO A 254 7.05 18.21 12.32
N LEU A 255 7.37 17.13 11.60
CA LEU A 255 8.62 17.01 10.83
C LEU A 255 8.53 17.73 9.47
N LEU A 256 7.34 18.00 8.93
CA LEU A 256 7.12 18.64 7.62
C LEU A 256 7.44 20.14 7.66
N THR A 257 8.73 20.44 7.72
CA THR A 257 9.29 21.79 7.63
C THR A 257 10.10 21.90 6.34
N GLU A 258 10.30 23.11 5.82
CA GLU A 258 11.15 23.30 4.63
C GLU A 258 12.57 22.74 4.81
N ARG A 259 13.08 22.73 6.06
CA ARG A 259 14.38 22.16 6.41
C ARG A 259 14.43 20.64 6.19
N PHE A 260 13.37 19.92 6.55
CA PHE A 260 13.33 18.46 6.51
C PHE A 260 12.65 17.91 5.26
N ALA A 261 11.84 18.72 4.56
CA ALA A 261 11.12 18.34 3.35
C ALA A 261 11.99 17.60 2.30
N PRO A 262 13.26 17.97 2.03
CA PRO A 262 14.11 17.22 1.09
C PRO A 262 14.32 15.73 1.43
N TYR A 263 14.07 15.33 2.68
CA TYR A 263 14.17 13.95 3.18
C TYR A 263 12.82 13.36 3.60
N LEU A 264 11.71 14.04 3.27
CA LEU A 264 10.36 13.59 3.55
C LEU A 264 9.60 13.33 2.24
N ALA A 265 8.74 12.33 2.27
CA ALA A 265 7.76 12.09 1.22
C ALA A 265 6.45 11.57 1.83
N PHE A 266 5.40 11.46 1.03
CA PHE A 266 4.15 10.83 1.44
C PHE A 266 4.01 9.46 0.80
N CYS A 267 3.42 8.53 1.55
CA CYS A 267 3.02 7.22 1.05
C CYS A 267 1.67 6.82 1.66
N THR A 268 0.93 5.95 0.98
CA THR A 268 -0.31 5.42 1.55
C THR A 268 -0.22 3.98 2.03
N ASP A 269 0.81 3.23 1.60
CA ASP A 269 0.96 1.84 1.96
C ASP A 269 -0.31 1.06 1.55
N ASP A 270 -1.14 0.66 2.51
CA ASP A 270 -2.43 0.01 2.26
C ASP A 270 -3.61 0.97 2.27
N ARG A 271 -4.30 1.10 1.12
CA ARG A 271 -5.52 1.91 1.03
C ARG A 271 -6.55 1.34 0.06
N ASN A 272 -7.79 1.17 0.54
CA ASN A 272 -8.89 0.63 -0.26
C ASN A 272 -9.76 1.72 -0.93
N PRO A 273 -10.54 1.39 -1.99
CA PRO A 273 -11.37 2.34 -2.71
C PRO A 273 -12.46 3.02 -1.87
N LEU A 274 -12.90 2.40 -0.79
CA LEU A 274 -13.84 3.03 0.15
C LEU A 274 -13.16 4.15 0.93
N ASP A 275 -12.00 3.89 1.51
CA ASP A 275 -11.23 4.90 2.21
C ASP A 275 -10.78 6.04 1.27
N ILE A 276 -10.36 5.70 0.04
CA ILE A 276 -10.05 6.71 -0.99
C ILE A 276 -11.28 7.57 -1.31
N ALA A 277 -12.47 6.99 -1.41
CA ALA A 277 -13.68 7.76 -1.65
C ALA A 277 -14.10 8.65 -0.47
N GLU A 278 -13.83 8.21 0.78
CA GLU A 278 -14.19 8.95 1.99
C GLU A 278 -13.20 10.08 2.32
N HIS A 279 -11.92 9.90 1.99
CA HIS A 279 -10.86 10.78 2.47
C HIS A 279 -10.01 11.41 1.37
N GLY A 280 -9.82 10.69 0.25
CA GLY A 280 -8.84 10.97 -0.79
C GLY A 280 -7.62 10.06 -0.68
N HIS A 281 -6.52 10.44 -1.33
CA HIS A 281 -5.27 9.70 -1.37
C HIS A 281 -4.13 10.63 -0.93
N ILE A 282 -3.07 10.86 -1.71
CA ILE A 282 -2.03 11.85 -1.36
C ILE A 282 -2.61 13.27 -1.23
N ASP A 283 -3.65 13.62 -1.99
CA ASP A 283 -4.37 14.89 -1.86
C ASP A 283 -4.98 15.09 -0.46
N HIS A 284 -5.44 14.01 0.18
CA HIS A 284 -5.88 14.02 1.58
C HIS A 284 -4.74 14.41 2.50
N MET A 285 -3.57 13.78 2.32
CA MET A 285 -2.40 14.01 3.17
C MET A 285 -1.91 15.45 3.05
N ILE A 286 -1.97 16.03 1.85
CA ILE A 286 -1.65 17.44 1.61
C ILE A 286 -2.61 18.35 2.41
N ARG A 287 -3.93 18.17 2.23
CA ARG A 287 -4.95 18.94 2.96
C ARG A 287 -4.74 18.83 4.48
N THR A 288 -4.58 17.61 4.97
CA THR A 288 -4.45 17.31 6.40
C THR A 288 -3.15 17.89 6.97
N ALA A 289 -2.02 17.76 6.29
CA ALA A 289 -0.75 18.32 6.75
C ALA A 289 -0.80 19.85 6.85
N ILE A 290 -1.37 20.53 5.85
CA ILE A 290 -1.54 22.00 5.87
C ILE A 290 -2.51 22.40 6.99
N ALA A 291 -3.61 21.68 7.18
CA ALA A 291 -4.55 21.93 8.27
C ALA A 291 -3.92 21.74 9.66
N LEU A 292 -2.94 20.84 9.79
CA LEU A 292 -2.13 20.64 11.00
C LEU A 292 -1.03 21.70 11.18
N GLY A 293 -0.89 22.65 10.25
CA GLY A 293 0.03 23.78 10.33
C GLY A 293 1.36 23.60 9.62
N ALA A 294 1.52 22.58 8.76
CA ALA A 294 2.71 22.46 7.92
C ALA A 294 2.69 23.49 6.79
N GLU A 295 3.88 24.05 6.47
CA GLU A 295 4.03 25.03 5.39
C GLU A 295 3.72 24.40 4.02
N PRO A 296 2.87 25.02 3.17
CA PRO A 296 2.52 24.46 1.86
C PRO A 296 3.72 24.08 1.01
N LEU A 297 4.79 24.88 1.01
CA LEU A 297 6.00 24.59 0.25
C LEU A 297 6.66 23.27 0.69
N ALA A 298 6.71 23.00 2.00
CA ALA A 298 7.26 21.75 2.53
C ALA A 298 6.38 20.55 2.14
N VAL A 299 5.06 20.71 2.23
CA VAL A 299 4.06 19.67 1.93
C VAL A 299 4.08 19.29 0.45
N TYR A 300 4.04 20.26 -0.47
CA TYR A 300 4.08 19.97 -1.90
C TYR A 300 5.44 19.47 -2.37
N ARG A 301 6.55 19.89 -1.75
CA ARG A 301 7.86 19.24 -1.98
C ARG A 301 7.83 17.77 -1.59
N ALA A 302 7.31 17.44 -0.40
CA ALA A 302 7.17 16.06 0.04
C ALA A 302 6.26 15.23 -0.89
N ALA A 303 5.19 15.82 -1.41
CA ALA A 303 4.25 15.16 -2.32
C ALA A 303 4.79 14.97 -3.76
N SER A 304 5.83 15.71 -4.18
CA SER A 304 6.33 15.65 -5.56
C SER A 304 7.86 15.65 -5.68
N LEU A 305 8.54 16.76 -5.44
CA LEU A 305 9.98 16.90 -5.70
C LEU A 305 10.81 15.94 -4.85
N SER A 306 10.60 15.96 -3.54
CA SER A 306 11.33 15.13 -2.59
C SER A 306 10.97 13.66 -2.75
N ALA A 307 9.72 13.34 -3.11
CA ALA A 307 9.33 12.00 -3.52
C ALA A 307 10.09 11.54 -4.78
N ALA A 308 10.15 12.36 -5.83
CA ALA A 308 10.86 12.01 -7.06
C ALA A 308 12.36 11.78 -6.79
N GLU A 309 12.99 12.65 -6.00
CA GLU A 309 14.39 12.52 -5.64
C GLU A 309 14.69 11.30 -4.75
N ALA A 310 13.73 10.87 -3.91
CA ALA A 310 13.89 9.71 -3.05
C ALA A 310 14.15 8.41 -3.83
N PHE A 311 13.55 8.33 -5.01
CA PHE A 311 13.62 7.17 -5.90
C PHE A 311 14.46 7.43 -7.15
N GLY A 312 15.18 8.56 -7.20
CA GLY A 312 16.06 8.89 -8.32
C GLY A 312 15.33 9.24 -9.63
N LEU A 313 14.05 9.61 -9.56
CA LEU A 313 13.27 10.10 -10.70
C LEU A 313 13.65 11.55 -11.02
N LYS A 314 14.54 11.73 -12.00
CA LYS A 314 15.08 13.05 -12.37
C LYS A 314 14.19 13.85 -13.32
N ASP A 315 13.23 13.19 -13.95
CA ASP A 315 12.38 13.73 -15.00
C ASP A 315 11.14 14.46 -14.47
N ARG A 316 10.77 14.35 -13.20
CA ARG A 316 9.50 14.92 -12.66
C ARG A 316 9.67 15.60 -11.30
N GLY A 317 8.54 15.89 -10.65
CA GLY A 317 8.46 16.51 -9.32
C GLY A 317 8.42 18.04 -9.32
N LEU A 318 8.55 18.66 -10.51
CA LEU A 318 8.55 20.11 -10.73
C LEU A 318 7.82 20.47 -12.02
N ILE A 319 7.15 21.62 -12.04
CA ILE A 319 6.67 22.25 -13.27
C ILE A 319 7.81 23.13 -13.81
N ALA A 320 8.66 22.56 -14.66
CA ALA A 320 9.81 23.26 -15.24
C ALA A 320 10.19 22.70 -16.62
N PRO A 321 10.82 23.50 -17.50
CA PRO A 321 11.25 23.02 -18.81
C PRO A 321 12.16 21.78 -18.72
N GLY A 322 11.92 20.80 -19.58
CA GLY A 322 12.62 19.52 -19.60
C GLY A 322 12.09 18.48 -18.59
N LYS A 323 11.10 18.83 -17.76
CA LYS A 323 10.41 17.88 -16.89
C LYS A 323 9.24 17.23 -17.61
N ARG A 324 8.89 16.01 -17.20
CA ARG A 324 7.67 15.30 -17.59
C ARG A 324 6.47 16.16 -17.19
N ALA A 325 5.50 16.27 -18.07
CA ALA A 325 4.26 17.03 -17.89
C ALA A 325 3.27 16.29 -16.97
N ASP A 326 3.70 16.12 -15.72
CA ASP A 326 2.92 15.64 -14.59
C ASP A 326 2.43 16.85 -13.80
N ILE A 327 1.16 17.20 -13.97
CA ILE A 327 0.59 18.47 -13.51
C ILE A 327 -0.81 18.23 -12.95
N VAL A 328 -1.07 18.79 -11.77
CA VAL A 328 -2.41 18.86 -11.17
C VAL A 328 -2.87 20.31 -11.20
N VAL A 329 -4.06 20.54 -11.74
CA VAL A 329 -4.75 21.83 -11.69
C VAL A 329 -5.72 21.76 -10.52
N ILE A 330 -5.50 22.57 -9.49
CA ILE A 330 -6.26 22.57 -8.24
C ILE A 330 -6.94 23.92 -7.97
N ASP A 331 -7.89 23.92 -7.05
CA ASP A 331 -8.59 25.12 -6.59
C ASP A 331 -7.67 26.07 -5.79
N THR A 332 -7.05 25.57 -4.72
CA THR A 332 -6.13 26.32 -3.83
C THR A 332 -5.10 25.36 -3.24
N LEU A 333 -3.99 25.87 -2.72
CA LEU A 333 -2.96 25.03 -2.06
C LEU A 333 -3.50 24.28 -0.83
N ALA A 334 -4.37 24.92 -0.04
CA ALA A 334 -4.92 24.30 1.17
C ALA A 334 -6.08 23.33 0.87
N GLY A 335 -6.89 23.63 -0.15
CA GLY A 335 -8.00 22.78 -0.59
C GLY A 335 -7.54 21.58 -1.40
N CYS A 336 -6.54 21.74 -2.26
CA CYS A 336 -5.94 20.67 -3.07
C CYS A 336 -7.00 19.80 -3.80
N HIS A 337 -8.10 20.39 -4.24
CA HIS A 337 -9.14 19.70 -4.99
C HIS A 337 -8.80 19.73 -6.48
N ALA A 338 -8.45 18.57 -7.04
CA ALA A 338 -8.07 18.45 -8.44
C ALA A 338 -9.27 18.72 -9.38
N ALA A 339 -9.13 19.72 -10.24
CA ALA A 339 -10.03 20.00 -11.33
C ALA A 339 -9.63 19.27 -12.62
N ARG A 340 -8.32 19.15 -12.87
CA ARG A 340 -7.74 18.40 -13.99
C ARG A 340 -6.39 17.83 -13.59
N VAL A 341 -6.05 16.67 -14.15
CA VAL A 341 -4.76 16.02 -13.92
C VAL A 341 -4.17 15.61 -15.25
N PHE A 342 -2.88 15.87 -15.44
CA PHE A 342 -2.11 15.46 -16.61
C PHE A 342 -0.98 14.54 -16.14
N ALA A 343 -0.88 13.35 -16.73
CA ALA A 343 0.23 12.42 -16.53
C ALA A 343 0.99 12.29 -17.85
N GLY A 344 2.22 12.80 -17.90
CA GLY A 344 3.03 12.87 -19.12
C GLY A 344 2.30 13.58 -20.26
N GLY A 345 1.62 14.70 -19.98
CA GLY A 345 0.89 15.49 -20.97
C GLY A 345 -0.48 14.92 -21.38
N VAL A 346 -0.85 13.74 -20.89
CA VAL A 346 -2.16 13.12 -21.14
C VAL A 346 -3.12 13.48 -20.00
N GLU A 347 -4.26 14.09 -20.34
CA GLU A 347 -5.31 14.40 -19.37
C GLU A 347 -5.98 13.10 -18.87
N ALA A 348 -5.97 12.88 -17.56
CA ALA A 348 -6.55 11.72 -16.92
C ALA A 348 -8.09 11.79 -16.91
N ASN A 349 -8.70 11.24 -17.95
CA ASN A 349 -10.14 11.23 -18.14
C ASN A 349 -10.63 9.88 -18.70
N ALA A 350 -11.96 9.72 -18.80
CA ALA A 350 -12.57 8.49 -19.28
C ALA A 350 -12.05 8.03 -20.66
N ALA A 351 -11.75 8.97 -21.57
CA ALA A 351 -11.21 8.65 -22.89
C ALA A 351 -9.78 8.11 -22.80
N ALA A 352 -8.92 8.70 -21.96
CA ALA A 352 -7.57 8.22 -21.73
C ALA A 352 -7.56 6.81 -21.11
N PHE A 353 -8.42 6.56 -20.11
CA PHE A 353 -8.51 5.25 -19.47
C PHE A 353 -9.04 4.16 -20.41
N ALA A 354 -10.01 4.49 -21.26
CA ALA A 354 -10.59 3.59 -22.25
C ALA A 354 -9.63 3.26 -23.42
N ALA A 355 -8.67 4.14 -23.71
CA ALA A 355 -7.69 3.93 -24.78
C ALA A 355 -6.55 2.97 -24.38
N ARG A 356 -6.44 2.61 -23.10
CA ARG A 356 -5.41 1.69 -22.60
C ARG A 356 -5.65 0.27 -23.11
N GLN A 357 -4.55 -0.46 -23.29
CA GLN A 357 -4.62 -1.90 -23.45
C GLN A 357 -4.67 -2.55 -22.06
N THR A 358 -5.55 -3.52 -21.88
CA THR A 358 -5.59 -4.35 -20.67
C THR A 358 -4.98 -5.71 -20.95
N ILE A 359 -4.54 -6.38 -19.89
CA ILE A 359 -3.96 -7.72 -19.96
C ILE A 359 -4.82 -8.73 -19.19
N PRO A 360 -4.82 -10.03 -19.56
CA PRO A 360 -5.59 -11.05 -18.86
C PRO A 360 -5.18 -11.18 -17.38
N PRO A 361 -6.11 -11.56 -16.49
CA PRO A 361 -5.78 -11.80 -15.08
C PRO A 361 -4.92 -13.06 -14.93
N VAL A 362 -4.08 -13.07 -13.89
CA VAL A 362 -3.23 -14.20 -13.51
C VAL A 362 -3.66 -14.78 -12.16
N ALA A 363 -3.11 -15.94 -11.81
CA ALA A 363 -3.28 -16.55 -10.47
C ALA A 363 -4.74 -16.70 -10.00
N ARG A 364 -5.66 -16.96 -10.94
CA ARG A 364 -7.04 -17.38 -10.61
C ARG A 364 -7.07 -18.75 -9.95
N HIS A 365 -8.14 -19.04 -9.21
CA HIS A 365 -8.27 -20.26 -8.41
C HIS A 365 -7.07 -20.51 -7.48
N SER A 366 -6.57 -19.43 -6.85
CA SER A 366 -5.42 -19.49 -5.92
C SER A 366 -5.78 -20.10 -4.56
N VAL A 367 -7.06 -20.14 -4.19
CA VAL A 367 -7.53 -20.74 -2.94
C VAL A 367 -7.70 -22.25 -3.10
N LYS A 368 -6.70 -23.00 -2.67
CA LYS A 368 -6.58 -24.46 -2.73
C LYS A 368 -6.58 -25.04 -1.33
N THR A 369 -7.76 -25.08 -0.70
CA THR A 369 -7.92 -25.68 0.63
C THR A 369 -8.95 -26.81 0.62
N ALA A 370 -8.78 -27.78 1.52
CA ALA A 370 -9.78 -28.81 1.74
C ALA A 370 -11.00 -28.22 2.45
N ARG A 371 -12.14 -28.92 2.41
CA ARG A 371 -13.35 -28.47 3.10
C ARG A 371 -13.09 -28.26 4.59
N ILE A 372 -13.43 -27.07 5.08
CA ILE A 372 -13.28 -26.69 6.48
C ILE A 372 -14.56 -27.02 7.25
N ALA A 373 -14.42 -27.65 8.41
CA ALA A 373 -15.52 -28.06 9.26
C ALA A 373 -15.40 -27.38 10.65
N PRO A 374 -16.51 -27.20 11.38
CA PRO A 374 -16.51 -26.44 12.63
C PRO A 374 -15.50 -26.95 13.67
N GLN A 375 -15.27 -28.27 13.74
CA GLN A 375 -14.32 -28.85 14.67
C GLN A 375 -12.86 -28.42 14.45
N HIS A 376 -12.51 -27.88 13.27
CA HIS A 376 -11.16 -27.40 12.98
C HIS A 376 -10.81 -26.09 13.71
N PHE A 377 -11.80 -25.38 14.26
CA PHE A 377 -11.58 -24.13 15.01
C PHE A 377 -11.42 -24.34 16.53
N ARG A 378 -11.51 -25.59 16.99
CA ARG A 378 -11.28 -25.94 18.40
C ARG A 378 -9.81 -25.73 18.76
N THR A 379 -9.55 -25.21 19.95
CA THR A 379 -8.20 -25.12 20.52
C THR A 379 -8.08 -26.12 21.66
N PRO A 380 -7.57 -27.34 21.38
CA PRO A 380 -7.41 -28.36 22.40
C PRO A 380 -6.27 -27.98 23.37
N GLY A 381 -6.41 -28.36 24.63
CA GLY A 381 -5.35 -28.19 25.63
C GLY A 381 -5.91 -28.01 27.05
N ASN A 382 -5.06 -28.23 28.05
CA ASN A 382 -5.44 -28.17 29.47
C ASN A 382 -4.95 -26.90 30.19
N ARG A 383 -4.04 -26.12 29.58
CA ARG A 383 -3.53 -24.87 30.16
C ARG A 383 -4.60 -23.79 30.10
N THR A 384 -4.92 -23.13 31.20
CA THR A 384 -5.90 -22.02 31.22
C THR A 384 -5.30 -20.73 30.65
N GLU A 385 -4.07 -20.43 31.05
CA GLU A 385 -3.32 -19.27 30.59
C GLU A 385 -3.10 -19.36 29.07
N THR A 386 -3.61 -18.36 28.36
CA THR A 386 -3.67 -18.34 26.89
C THR A 386 -3.14 -17.01 26.36
N PRO A 387 -2.15 -17.02 25.44
CA PRO A 387 -1.74 -15.83 24.71
C PRO A 387 -2.89 -15.30 23.85
N VAL A 388 -3.08 -13.98 23.86
CA VAL A 388 -4.14 -13.29 23.11
C VAL A 388 -3.53 -12.10 22.39
N ILE A 389 -3.86 -11.95 21.10
CA ILE A 389 -3.48 -10.77 20.31
C ILE A 389 -4.35 -9.60 20.75
N GLY A 390 -3.75 -8.52 21.25
CA GLY A 390 -4.47 -7.30 21.60
C GLY A 390 -4.40 -6.26 20.48
N ILE A 391 -5.54 -5.93 19.87
CA ILE A 391 -5.64 -4.91 18.83
C ILE A 391 -5.49 -3.52 19.44
N GLN A 392 -4.80 -2.63 18.71
CA GLN A 392 -4.77 -1.20 18.97
C GLN A 392 -5.37 -0.50 17.75
N PRO A 393 -6.58 0.08 17.85
CA PRO A 393 -7.22 0.72 16.71
C PRO A 393 -6.31 1.78 16.04
N GLY A 394 -6.24 1.75 14.71
CA GLY A 394 -5.40 2.65 13.92
C GLY A 394 -3.90 2.33 13.96
N LYS A 395 -3.53 1.13 14.43
CA LYS A 395 -2.14 0.66 14.47
C LYS A 395 -2.03 -0.80 14.06
N ILE A 396 -0.95 -1.11 13.35
CA ILE A 396 -0.57 -2.48 12.98
C ILE A 396 0.23 -3.20 14.08
N ILE A 397 0.80 -2.45 15.03
CA ILE A 397 1.45 -2.98 16.23
C ILE A 397 0.40 -3.54 17.21
N THR A 398 0.55 -4.81 17.58
CA THR A 398 -0.33 -5.51 18.52
C THR A 398 0.26 -5.58 19.91
N ARG A 399 -0.58 -5.87 20.93
CA ARG A 399 -0.13 -6.21 22.28
C ARG A 399 -0.05 -7.72 22.45
N HIS A 400 0.97 -8.18 23.17
CA HIS A 400 1.03 -9.53 23.70
C HIS A 400 0.23 -9.57 25.02
N LEU A 401 -1.00 -10.06 24.99
CA LEU A 401 -1.86 -10.20 26.17
C LEU A 401 -1.90 -11.64 26.66
N THR A 402 -2.31 -11.83 27.91
CA THR A 402 -2.49 -13.16 28.50
C THR A 402 -3.79 -13.19 29.29
N TYR A 403 -4.62 -14.20 29.03
CA TYR A 403 -5.91 -14.41 29.72
C TYR A 403 -6.05 -15.85 30.19
N ASP A 404 -6.75 -16.04 31.31
CA ASP A 404 -7.26 -17.34 31.70
C ASP A 404 -8.53 -17.68 30.88
N ILE A 405 -8.40 -18.69 30.03
CA ILE A 405 -9.48 -19.27 29.22
C ILE A 405 -9.56 -20.75 29.54
N ALA A 406 -10.46 -21.09 30.48
CA ALA A 406 -10.67 -22.46 30.92
C ALA A 406 -11.27 -23.31 29.79
N PRO A 407 -10.66 -24.45 29.43
CA PRO A 407 -11.24 -25.39 28.47
C PRO A 407 -12.57 -25.93 28.97
N GLN A 408 -13.57 -25.99 28.09
CA GLN A 408 -14.88 -26.60 28.32
C GLN A 408 -15.06 -27.71 27.28
N ASP A 409 -15.32 -28.94 27.73
CA ASP A 409 -15.38 -30.14 26.89
C ASP A 409 -14.14 -30.32 25.99
N GLY A 410 -12.96 -29.99 26.54
CA GLY A 410 -11.67 -30.08 25.82
C GLY A 410 -11.46 -29.01 24.75
N ASP A 411 -12.20 -27.90 24.79
CA ASP A 411 -12.04 -26.76 23.88
C ASP A 411 -12.03 -25.43 24.64
N LYS A 412 -11.11 -24.54 24.27
CA LYS A 412 -11.19 -23.13 24.68
C LYS A 412 -12.13 -22.41 23.71
N ARG A 413 -13.31 -22.04 24.19
CA ARG A 413 -14.34 -21.38 23.38
C ARG A 413 -14.18 -19.85 23.38
N PRO A 414 -14.70 -19.14 22.37
CA PRO A 414 -14.86 -17.69 22.41
C PRO A 414 -15.61 -17.22 23.66
N ASP A 415 -15.23 -16.06 24.18
CA ASP A 415 -15.87 -15.37 25.30
C ASP A 415 -16.12 -13.91 24.91
N THR A 416 -17.27 -13.67 24.28
CA THR A 416 -17.63 -12.36 23.73
C THR A 416 -17.89 -11.31 24.80
N ALA A 417 -18.19 -11.71 26.05
CA ALA A 417 -18.35 -10.80 27.18
C ALA A 417 -17.02 -10.15 27.59
N ARG A 418 -15.90 -10.83 27.37
CA ARG A 418 -14.54 -10.30 27.55
C ARG A 418 -13.88 -9.84 26.25
N ASP A 419 -14.61 -9.85 25.15
CA ASP A 419 -14.11 -9.60 23.79
C ASP A 419 -12.92 -10.51 23.44
N LEU A 420 -13.06 -11.80 23.72
CA LEU A 420 -12.08 -12.84 23.38
C LEU A 420 -12.66 -13.74 22.29
N VAL A 421 -12.43 -13.38 21.04
CA VAL A 421 -12.96 -14.14 19.89
C VAL A 421 -11.90 -15.04 19.28
N LYS A 422 -12.36 -16.11 18.60
CA LYS A 422 -11.46 -17.06 17.94
C LYS A 422 -10.87 -16.40 16.70
N ILE A 423 -9.58 -16.57 16.49
CA ILE A 423 -8.92 -16.33 15.20
C ILE A 423 -8.34 -17.66 14.70
N ALA A 424 -8.39 -17.87 13.38
CA ALA A 424 -7.75 -19.02 12.75
C ALA A 424 -7.09 -18.61 11.43
N VAL A 425 -5.96 -19.25 11.14
CA VAL A 425 -5.25 -19.14 9.87
C VAL A 425 -5.19 -20.53 9.23
N ILE A 426 -5.63 -20.63 7.99
CA ILE A 426 -5.80 -21.89 7.25
C ILE A 426 -5.00 -21.78 5.96
N GLU A 427 -4.00 -22.66 5.82
CA GLU A 427 -3.17 -22.71 4.63
C GLU A 427 -4.01 -22.95 3.38
N ARG A 428 -3.81 -22.11 2.36
CA ARG A 428 -4.64 -22.11 1.14
C ARG A 428 -3.87 -22.34 -0.15
N HIS A 429 -2.56 -22.42 -0.12
CA HIS A 429 -1.75 -22.56 -1.34
C HIS A 429 -1.63 -24.01 -1.81
N GLY A 430 -2.08 -24.95 -0.99
CA GLY A 430 -2.06 -26.39 -1.25
C GLY A 430 -0.71 -27.03 -0.95
N VAL A 431 0.07 -26.42 -0.05
CA VAL A 431 1.45 -26.82 0.25
C VAL A 431 1.51 -27.84 1.38
N ASN A 432 0.81 -27.59 2.50
CA ASN A 432 0.89 -28.45 3.68
C ASN A 432 -0.44 -28.70 4.40
N GLY A 433 -1.50 -27.91 4.13
CA GLY A 433 -2.79 -28.04 4.79
C GLY A 433 -2.79 -27.65 6.28
N ASN A 434 -1.78 -26.90 6.73
CA ASN A 434 -1.65 -26.40 8.09
C ASN A 434 -2.82 -25.51 8.48
N ARG A 435 -3.17 -25.55 9.76
CA ARG A 435 -4.24 -24.75 10.36
C ARG A 435 -3.84 -24.41 11.79
N ALA A 436 -3.88 -23.13 12.10
CA ALA A 436 -3.66 -22.63 13.45
C ALA A 436 -4.93 -21.98 14.00
N THR A 437 -5.06 -22.01 15.32
CA THR A 437 -6.11 -21.29 16.04
C THR A 437 -5.51 -20.51 17.19
N GLY A 438 -6.10 -19.36 17.50
CA GLY A 438 -5.69 -18.47 18.58
C GLY A 438 -6.84 -17.61 19.06
N PHE A 439 -6.52 -16.60 19.85
CA PHE A 439 -7.51 -15.64 20.37
C PHE A 439 -7.06 -14.22 20.11
N VAL A 440 -8.04 -13.36 19.86
CA VAL A 440 -7.85 -11.93 19.67
C VAL A 440 -8.83 -11.13 20.51
N GLN A 441 -8.35 -10.00 21.03
CA GLN A 441 -9.13 -8.97 21.72
C GLN A 441 -9.10 -7.66 20.94
N GLY A 442 -10.24 -6.97 20.90
CA GLY A 442 -10.42 -5.63 20.32
C GLY A 442 -11.33 -5.59 19.10
N PHE A 443 -11.91 -6.72 18.68
CA PHE A 443 -12.86 -6.75 17.56
C PHE A 443 -14.25 -6.25 17.97
N GLY A 444 -14.71 -6.56 19.18
CA GLY A 444 -16.08 -6.31 19.65
C GLY A 444 -17.12 -7.31 19.13
N LEU A 445 -16.71 -8.29 18.30
CA LEU A 445 -17.59 -9.24 17.63
C LEU A 445 -18.39 -10.09 18.64
N GLN A 446 -19.72 -10.05 18.54
CA GLN A 446 -20.63 -10.73 19.48
C GLN A 446 -21.24 -12.04 18.94
N ARG A 447 -21.30 -12.20 17.61
CA ARG A 447 -21.86 -13.37 16.92
C ARG A 447 -21.31 -13.45 15.50
N GLY A 448 -21.48 -14.60 14.84
CA GLY A 448 -21.04 -14.77 13.46
C GLY A 448 -19.53 -14.83 13.30
N ALA A 449 -19.07 -14.60 12.07
CA ALA A 449 -17.67 -14.55 11.71
C ALA A 449 -17.40 -13.58 10.56
N ILE A 450 -16.15 -13.15 10.45
CA ILE A 450 -15.60 -12.48 9.27
C ILE A 450 -14.40 -13.30 8.76
N GLY A 451 -14.26 -13.40 7.44
CA GLY A 451 -13.17 -14.13 6.80
C GLY A 451 -12.55 -13.33 5.66
N THR A 452 -11.26 -13.58 5.43
CA THR A 452 -10.46 -12.93 4.38
C THR A 452 -9.43 -13.89 3.81
N THR A 453 -9.06 -13.72 2.53
CA THR A 453 -7.82 -14.29 1.95
C THR A 453 -6.67 -13.28 1.86
N VAL A 454 -6.93 -12.01 2.17
CA VAL A 454 -5.89 -10.98 2.39
C VAL A 454 -5.44 -11.11 3.85
N CYS A 455 -4.25 -11.64 4.06
CA CYS A 455 -3.67 -11.95 5.36
C CYS A 455 -2.15 -11.81 5.25
N HIS A 456 -1.66 -10.59 5.46
CA HIS A 456 -0.28 -10.17 5.19
C HIS A 456 0.76 -11.07 5.87
N ASP A 457 1.85 -11.48 5.23
CA ASP A 457 2.08 -11.46 3.77
C ASP A 457 1.85 -12.83 3.15
N HIS A 458 1.58 -13.84 3.98
CA HIS A 458 1.44 -15.19 3.49
C HIS A 458 0.12 -15.44 2.76
N HIS A 459 -0.84 -14.53 2.92
CA HIS A 459 -2.18 -14.55 2.36
C HIS A 459 -2.82 -15.93 2.46
N ASN A 460 -2.86 -16.48 3.67
CA ASN A 460 -3.68 -17.66 3.93
C ASN A 460 -5.13 -17.22 4.21
N ILE A 461 -6.05 -18.18 4.33
CA ILE A 461 -7.40 -17.82 4.80
C ILE A 461 -7.29 -17.45 6.28
N ALA A 462 -7.69 -16.23 6.64
CA ALA A 462 -7.86 -15.82 8.02
C ALA A 462 -9.34 -15.65 8.34
N VAL A 463 -9.76 -16.17 9.50
CA VAL A 463 -11.14 -16.06 9.96
C VAL A 463 -11.16 -15.67 11.44
N VAL A 464 -11.96 -14.67 11.79
CA VAL A 464 -12.29 -14.28 13.16
C VAL A 464 -13.77 -14.56 13.41
N GLY A 465 -14.11 -15.19 14.53
CA GLY A 465 -15.48 -15.56 14.81
C GLY A 465 -15.82 -15.87 16.26
N ALA A 466 -17.10 -15.71 16.58
CA ALA A 466 -17.71 -16.12 17.84
C ALA A 466 -18.38 -17.50 17.75
N ASP A 467 -18.63 -18.00 16.52
CA ASP A 467 -19.26 -19.30 16.25
C ASP A 467 -18.49 -20.10 15.20
N TYR A 468 -18.23 -21.39 15.46
CA TYR A 468 -17.42 -22.22 14.57
C TYR A 468 -18.12 -22.64 13.27
N ALA A 469 -19.46 -22.71 13.24
CA ALA A 469 -20.18 -23.01 12.02
C ALA A 469 -20.14 -21.82 11.05
N ASP A 470 -20.31 -20.60 11.57
CA ASP A 470 -20.16 -19.38 10.78
C ASP A 470 -18.71 -19.18 10.31
N MET A 471 -17.71 -19.51 11.14
CA MET A 471 -16.31 -19.50 10.72
C MET A 471 -16.03 -20.51 9.59
N ALA A 472 -16.59 -21.73 9.69
CA ALA A 472 -16.45 -22.74 8.65
C ALA A 472 -17.14 -22.30 7.35
N LEU A 473 -18.32 -21.68 7.46
CA LEU A 473 -19.04 -21.14 6.32
C LEU A 473 -18.22 -20.06 5.61
N ALA A 474 -17.65 -19.10 6.35
CA ALA A 474 -16.81 -18.05 5.80
C ALA A 474 -15.58 -18.63 5.08
N ALA A 475 -14.85 -19.55 5.72
CA ALA A 475 -13.66 -20.17 5.13
C ALA A 475 -13.95 -20.93 3.83
N ASN A 476 -15.05 -21.71 3.80
CA ASN A 476 -15.43 -22.44 2.60
C ASN A 476 -15.94 -21.51 1.50
N ARG A 477 -16.70 -20.46 1.87
CA ARG A 477 -17.21 -19.49 0.90
C ARG A 477 -16.08 -18.75 0.20
N LEU A 478 -15.03 -18.39 0.94
CA LEU A 478 -13.80 -17.80 0.36
C LEU A 478 -13.17 -18.71 -0.71
N ALA A 479 -13.18 -20.03 -0.52
CA ALA A 479 -12.69 -20.95 -1.54
C ALA A 479 -13.59 -21.00 -2.79
N GLU A 480 -14.91 -20.92 -2.60
CA GLU A 480 -15.90 -20.92 -3.70
C GLU A 480 -15.81 -19.66 -4.57
N ILE A 481 -15.55 -18.50 -3.97
CA ILE A 481 -15.44 -17.21 -4.70
C ILE A 481 -14.02 -16.89 -5.16
N GLU A 482 -13.10 -17.86 -5.09
CA GLU A 482 -11.67 -17.73 -5.45
C GLU A 482 -10.87 -16.72 -4.61
N GLY A 483 -11.35 -16.45 -3.40
CA GLY A 483 -10.76 -15.54 -2.43
C GLY A 483 -11.52 -14.22 -2.34
N GLY A 484 -11.30 -13.49 -1.25
CA GLY A 484 -11.96 -12.23 -1.00
C GLY A 484 -12.26 -11.98 0.46
N PHE A 485 -13.41 -11.36 0.70
CA PHE A 485 -13.93 -11.06 2.04
C PHE A 485 -15.33 -11.64 2.19
N VAL A 486 -15.64 -12.19 3.37
CA VAL A 486 -16.96 -12.77 3.67
C VAL A 486 -17.35 -12.43 5.11
N VAL A 487 -18.62 -12.04 5.32
CA VAL A 487 -19.25 -11.93 6.65
C VAL A 487 -20.36 -12.97 6.76
N THR A 488 -20.37 -13.75 7.83
CA THR A 488 -21.36 -14.80 8.08
C THR A 488 -22.02 -14.65 9.45
N CYS A 489 -23.28 -15.06 9.56
CA CYS A 489 -23.98 -15.16 10.84
C CYS A 489 -25.16 -16.11 10.74
N GLY A 490 -25.31 -17.02 11.69
CA GLY A 490 -26.47 -17.91 11.77
C GLY A 490 -26.58 -18.88 10.59
N GLY A 491 -25.46 -19.24 9.96
CA GLY A 491 -25.44 -20.13 8.79
C GLY A 491 -25.71 -19.44 7.45
N GLU A 492 -25.77 -18.11 7.42
CA GLU A 492 -25.96 -17.32 6.19
C GLU A 492 -24.75 -16.42 5.90
N VAL A 493 -24.51 -16.14 4.62
CA VAL A 493 -23.57 -15.11 4.17
C VAL A 493 -24.30 -13.78 4.12
N LEU A 494 -23.88 -12.82 4.96
CA LEU A 494 -24.50 -11.49 5.05
C LEU A 494 -23.97 -10.51 3.99
N ALA A 495 -22.68 -10.62 3.68
CA ALA A 495 -22.01 -9.82 2.66
C ALA A 495 -20.72 -10.52 2.21
N GLU A 496 -20.33 -10.30 0.95
CA GLU A 496 -19.08 -10.81 0.39
C GLU A 496 -18.52 -9.89 -0.70
N LEU A 497 -17.22 -9.99 -0.95
CA LEU A 497 -16.52 -9.40 -2.09
C LEU A 497 -15.58 -10.45 -2.66
N ALA A 498 -15.75 -10.82 -3.93
CA ALA A 498 -14.85 -11.74 -4.63
C ALA A 498 -13.59 -11.02 -5.12
N LEU A 499 -12.44 -11.61 -4.86
CA LEU A 499 -11.10 -11.14 -5.24
C LEU A 499 -10.37 -12.23 -6.05
N PRO A 500 -10.90 -12.69 -7.20
CA PRO A 500 -10.44 -13.91 -7.87
C PRO A 500 -9.00 -13.85 -8.38
N LEU A 501 -8.41 -12.66 -8.56
CA LEU A 501 -7.01 -12.51 -8.94
C LEU A 501 -6.15 -12.68 -7.68
N ALA A 502 -5.49 -13.85 -7.57
CA ALA A 502 -4.67 -14.25 -6.43
C ALA A 502 -5.39 -14.32 -5.07
N GLY A 503 -6.72 -14.15 -5.02
CA GLY A 503 -7.46 -13.97 -3.77
C GLY A 503 -7.22 -12.60 -3.13
N LEU A 504 -6.74 -11.62 -3.91
CA LEU A 504 -6.29 -10.30 -3.44
C LEU A 504 -6.96 -9.15 -4.19
N MET A 505 -7.22 -9.29 -5.49
CA MET A 505 -7.81 -8.23 -6.31
C MET A 505 -9.08 -8.69 -7.03
N SER A 506 -10.06 -7.79 -7.10
CA SER A 506 -11.26 -7.94 -7.90
C SER A 506 -11.00 -7.63 -9.36
N LEU A 507 -11.82 -8.22 -10.24
CA LEU A 507 -11.87 -7.90 -11.67
C LEU A 507 -13.00 -6.89 -11.99
N GLU A 508 -13.78 -6.52 -10.98
CA GLU A 508 -14.85 -5.53 -11.11
C GLU A 508 -14.29 -4.08 -11.06
N PRO A 509 -15.03 -3.09 -11.60
CA PRO A 509 -14.66 -1.68 -11.48
C PRO A 509 -14.56 -1.23 -10.03
N PHE A 510 -13.68 -0.24 -9.76
CA PHE A 510 -13.44 0.19 -8.37
C PHE A 510 -14.70 0.72 -7.65
N GLU A 511 -15.71 1.25 -8.35
CA GLU A 511 -16.97 1.68 -7.71
C GLU A 511 -17.77 0.49 -7.18
N VAL A 512 -17.79 -0.62 -7.91
CA VAL A 512 -18.46 -1.85 -7.46
C VAL A 512 -17.74 -2.40 -6.22
N VAL A 513 -16.40 -2.38 -6.24
CA VAL A 513 -15.58 -2.81 -5.10
C VAL A 513 -15.79 -1.89 -3.90
N ARG A 514 -15.79 -0.56 -4.08
CA ARG A 514 -16.12 0.42 -3.05
C ARG A 514 -17.48 0.13 -2.41
N ASP A 515 -18.52 -0.06 -3.21
CA ASP A 515 -19.88 -0.28 -2.72
C ASP A 515 -20.00 -1.63 -1.99
N ALA A 516 -19.29 -2.67 -2.44
CA ALA A 516 -19.19 -3.94 -1.75
C ALA A 516 -18.46 -3.84 -0.40
N LEU A 517 -17.37 -3.05 -0.33
CA LEU A 517 -16.67 -2.76 0.93
C LEU A 517 -17.59 -2.03 1.93
N MET A 518 -18.46 -1.12 1.47
CA MET A 518 -19.46 -0.48 2.33
C MET A 518 -20.43 -1.50 2.92
N ALA A 519 -20.93 -2.44 2.10
CA ALA A 519 -21.82 -3.50 2.54
C ALA A 519 -21.14 -4.45 3.54
N LEU A 520 -19.89 -4.83 3.28
CA LEU A 520 -19.06 -5.64 4.18
C LEU A 520 -18.86 -4.96 5.54
N ARG A 521 -18.50 -3.66 5.54
CA ARG A 521 -18.35 -2.87 6.77
C ARG A 521 -19.66 -2.78 7.56
N ALA A 522 -20.79 -2.58 6.88
CA ALA A 522 -22.10 -2.57 7.51
C ALA A 522 -22.48 -3.93 8.11
N ALA A 523 -22.24 -5.02 7.37
CA ALA A 523 -22.48 -6.38 7.84
C ALA A 523 -21.63 -6.70 9.07
N ALA A 524 -20.32 -6.41 9.05
CA ALA A 524 -19.43 -6.59 10.20
C ALA A 524 -19.89 -5.81 11.43
N ARG A 525 -20.26 -4.52 11.26
CA ARG A 525 -20.82 -3.70 12.34
C ARG A 525 -22.10 -4.31 12.94
N SER A 526 -22.95 -4.91 12.10
CA SER A 526 -24.16 -5.58 12.59
C SER A 526 -23.87 -6.74 13.56
N LEU A 527 -22.70 -7.35 13.46
CA LEU A 527 -22.22 -8.42 14.36
C LEU A 527 -21.60 -7.91 15.67
N GLY A 528 -21.50 -6.59 15.85
CA GLY A 528 -20.88 -5.95 17.01
C GLY A 528 -19.44 -5.47 16.79
N VAL A 529 -18.88 -5.63 15.57
CA VAL A 529 -17.52 -5.18 15.27
C VAL A 529 -17.39 -3.67 15.44
N VAL A 530 -16.40 -3.24 16.21
CA VAL A 530 -16.15 -1.81 16.53
C VAL A 530 -15.06 -1.16 15.69
N LEU A 531 -14.29 -1.97 14.97
CA LEU A 531 -13.19 -1.52 14.13
C LEU A 531 -13.73 -0.82 12.87
N GLU A 532 -13.06 0.25 12.46
CA GLU A 532 -13.38 0.98 11.23
C GLU A 532 -13.15 0.11 9.99
N GLU A 533 -11.96 -0.49 9.91
CA GLU A 533 -11.49 -1.35 8.81
C GLU A 533 -11.18 -2.77 9.30
N PRO A 534 -12.20 -3.62 9.56
CA PRO A 534 -11.99 -4.90 10.23
C PRO A 534 -11.24 -5.95 9.40
N PHE A 535 -11.36 -5.92 8.07
CA PHE A 535 -10.68 -6.87 7.18
C PHE A 535 -9.19 -6.58 7.07
N LEU A 536 -8.81 -5.31 6.88
CA LEU A 536 -7.39 -4.94 6.90
C LEU A 536 -6.80 -5.13 8.30
N GLN A 537 -7.53 -4.77 9.36
CA GLN A 537 -7.05 -5.05 10.72
C GLN A 537 -6.79 -6.54 10.94
N LEU A 538 -7.68 -7.43 10.46
CA LEU A 538 -7.49 -8.88 10.48
C LEU A 538 -6.27 -9.30 9.66
N ALA A 539 -6.08 -8.72 8.48
CA ALA A 539 -4.96 -9.03 7.61
C ALA A 539 -3.60 -8.80 8.30
N PHE A 540 -3.46 -7.70 9.06
CA PHE A 540 -2.24 -7.39 9.82
C PHE A 540 -2.04 -8.21 11.10
N LEU A 541 -3.04 -8.97 11.57
CA LEU A 541 -2.81 -9.92 12.68
C LEU A 541 -2.02 -11.14 12.21
N CYS A 542 -1.94 -11.33 10.89
CA CYS A 542 -1.18 -12.40 10.26
C CYS A 542 0.30 -12.11 10.08
N LEU A 543 0.71 -10.84 10.04
CA LEU A 543 2.03 -10.41 9.57
C LEU A 543 3.13 -10.58 10.65
N PRO A 544 3.97 -11.64 10.59
CA PRO A 544 4.84 -12.04 11.70
C PRO A 544 6.18 -11.30 11.73
N VAL A 545 6.25 -10.12 11.10
CA VAL A 545 7.41 -9.20 11.11
C VAL A 545 7.11 -7.89 11.83
N ILE A 546 5.86 -7.69 12.28
CA ILE A 546 5.43 -6.53 13.04
C ILE A 546 5.12 -6.93 14.50
N PRO A 547 5.75 -6.30 15.51
CA PRO A 547 5.52 -6.65 16.92
C PRO A 547 4.06 -6.45 17.42
N HIS A 548 3.64 -7.10 18.51
CA HIS A 548 4.39 -8.04 19.35
C HIS A 548 3.93 -9.50 19.22
N LEU A 549 2.63 -9.73 18.97
CA LEU A 549 2.05 -11.07 18.86
C LEU A 549 1.15 -11.16 17.62
N LYS A 550 1.36 -12.22 16.83
CA LYS A 550 0.71 -12.48 15.53
C LYS A 550 0.28 -13.94 15.42
N ILE A 551 -0.32 -14.34 14.31
CA ILE A 551 -0.70 -15.73 14.04
C ILE A 551 -0.45 -16.08 12.57
N THR A 552 0.15 -17.23 12.32
CA THR A 552 0.34 -17.81 10.97
C THR A 552 -0.33 -19.17 10.90
N ASP A 553 -0.23 -19.89 9.78
CA ASP A 553 -0.69 -21.28 9.69
C ASP A 553 0.08 -22.24 10.61
N PHE A 554 1.26 -21.85 11.11
CA PHE A 554 2.06 -22.63 12.06
C PHE A 554 1.63 -22.46 13.51
N GLY A 555 0.96 -21.35 13.86
CA GLY A 555 0.58 -21.07 15.24
C GLY A 555 0.63 -19.58 15.59
N MET A 556 0.53 -19.29 16.87
CA MET A 556 0.78 -17.95 17.40
C MET A 556 2.28 -17.64 17.31
N VAL A 557 2.64 -16.45 16.86
CA VAL A 557 4.04 -16.02 16.69
C VAL A 557 4.35 -14.90 17.67
N ASP A 558 5.37 -15.12 18.50
CA ASP A 558 6.01 -14.07 19.31
C ASP A 558 7.06 -13.41 18.42
N VAL A 559 6.75 -12.21 17.94
CA VAL A 559 7.59 -11.50 16.96
C VAL A 559 8.83 -10.92 17.63
N ASP A 560 8.76 -10.58 18.91
CA ASP A 560 9.92 -10.08 19.67
C ASP A 560 10.99 -11.15 19.82
N ARG A 561 10.57 -12.41 20.04
CA ARG A 561 11.44 -13.58 20.11
C ARG A 561 11.68 -14.25 18.76
N PHE A 562 10.92 -13.85 17.75
CA PHE A 562 10.92 -14.38 16.38
C PHE A 562 10.75 -15.90 16.34
N GLU A 563 9.77 -16.42 17.11
CA GLU A 563 9.47 -17.86 17.21
C GLU A 563 7.96 -18.13 17.24
N VAL A 564 7.57 -19.34 16.80
CA VAL A 564 6.22 -19.87 16.98
C VAL A 564 6.07 -20.35 18.42
N LEU A 565 4.98 -19.92 19.09
CA LEU A 565 4.65 -20.37 20.44
C LEU A 565 4.28 -21.86 20.45
N PRO A 566 4.64 -22.60 21.51
CA PRO A 566 4.46 -24.05 21.62
C PRO A 566 3.01 -24.50 21.86
#